data_AF-A0A2J8P343-F1
#
_entry.id   AF-A0A2J8P343-F1
#
_cell.length_a   1.000
_cell.length_b   1.000
_cell.length_c   1.000
_cell.angle_alpha   90.00
_cell.angle_beta   90.00
_cell.angle_gamma   90.00
#
_symmetry.space_group_name_H-M   'P 1'
#
loop_
_entity.id
_entity.type
_entity.pdbx_description
1 polymer ?
#
loop_
_entity_poly.entity_id
_entity_poly.type
_entity_poly.pdbx_seq_one_letter_code
_entity_poly.pdbx_strand_id
1 'polypeptide(L)'
;MENSTTTISREELEELQEAFNKIDIDNSGYVSDYELQDLFKEASLPLPGYKVREIVEKILSVADSNKDGKISFEEFVSLMQELKSKDISKTFRKIINKREGITAIGGTSTISSEGTQHSYSEEEKVAFVNWINKALENDPDCKHLIPMNPNDDSLFKSLADGILLCKMINLSEPDTIDERAINKKKLTPFTISENLNLALNSASAIGCTVVNIGASDLKEGKPHLVLGLLWQIIKVGLFADIEISRNEALIALLNEGEELEELMKLSPEELLLRWVNYHLTNAGWHTISNFSQDIKDSRAYFHLLNQIAPKGGEDGPAIAIDLSGIN
;
A
#
# COMPACT_ATOMS: atom_id res chain seq x y z
N MET A 1 8.53 42.72 4.91
CA MET A 1 8.92 41.53 5.69
C MET A 1 7.68 41.06 6.40
N GLU A 2 6.91 40.18 5.76
CA GLU A 2 5.71 39.60 6.36
C GLU A 2 6.12 38.34 7.12
N ASN A 3 6.06 38.39 8.44
CA ASN A 3 6.16 37.23 9.31
C ASN A 3 4.91 36.36 9.08
N SER A 4 5.04 35.28 8.30
CA SER A 4 4.07 34.18 8.34
C SER A 4 4.25 33.42 9.64
N THR A 5 3.54 33.84 10.69
CA THR A 5 3.24 32.97 11.83
C THR A 5 2.27 31.90 11.37
N THR A 6 2.82 30.77 10.88
CA THR A 6 2.06 29.53 10.65
C THR A 6 1.49 29.06 11.98
N THR A 7 0.19 29.18 12.12
CA THR A 7 -0.54 28.73 13.31
C THR A 7 -0.67 27.21 13.21
N ILE A 8 0.13 26.46 13.98
CA ILE A 8 -0.02 25.00 14.08
C ILE A 8 -1.35 24.72 14.77
N SER A 9 -2.18 23.87 14.17
CA SER A 9 -3.38 23.41 14.84
C SER A 9 -3.02 22.53 16.03
N ARG A 10 -3.89 22.46 17.05
CA ARG A 10 -3.63 21.64 18.23
C ARG A 10 -3.45 20.15 17.88
N GLU A 11 -4.22 19.68 16.90
CA GLU A 11 -4.16 18.32 16.37
C GLU A 11 -2.80 18.03 15.70
N GLU A 12 -2.31 18.92 14.84
CA GLU A 12 -0.97 18.77 14.22
C GLU A 12 0.16 18.80 15.26
N LEU A 13 0.02 19.57 16.34
CA LEU A 13 1.02 19.61 17.41
C LEU A 13 1.04 18.30 18.20
N GLU A 14 -0.13 17.73 18.46
CA GLU A 14 -0.29 16.43 19.14
C GLU A 14 0.30 15.30 18.28
N GLU A 15 0.03 15.27 16.97
CA GLU A 15 0.64 14.33 16.02
C GLU A 15 2.19 14.43 15.97
N LEU A 16 2.71 15.66 15.94
CA LEU A 16 4.16 15.90 15.94
C LEU A 16 4.82 15.46 17.24
N GLN A 17 4.15 15.66 18.38
CA GLN A 17 4.62 15.21 19.69
C GLN A 17 4.67 13.69 19.77
N GLU A 18 3.65 13.01 19.25
CA GLU A 18 3.66 11.55 19.18
C GLU A 18 4.75 11.00 18.28
N ALA A 19 4.96 11.62 17.11
CA ALA A 19 6.06 11.25 16.21
C ALA A 19 7.42 11.45 16.87
N PHE A 20 7.63 12.56 17.58
CA PHE A 20 8.87 12.85 18.30
C PHE A 20 9.14 11.79 19.38
N ASN A 21 8.15 11.50 20.23
CA ASN A 21 8.27 10.52 21.31
C ASN A 21 8.52 9.09 20.80
N LYS A 22 8.07 8.77 19.58
CA LYS A 22 8.37 7.48 18.95
C LYS A 22 9.84 7.39 18.55
N ILE A 23 10.43 8.48 18.07
CA ILE A 23 11.84 8.52 17.63
C ILE A 23 12.79 8.56 18.81
N ASP A 24 12.43 9.29 19.87
CA ASP A 24 13.15 9.37 21.15
C ASP A 24 12.99 8.06 21.94
N ILE A 25 13.80 7.05 21.61
CA ILE A 25 13.71 5.69 22.16
C ILE A 25 14.11 5.70 23.64
N ASP A 26 15.11 6.52 23.99
CA ASP A 26 15.62 6.60 25.35
C ASP A 26 14.84 7.58 26.25
N ASN A 27 13.82 8.24 25.69
CA ASN A 27 12.99 9.26 26.36
C ASN A 27 13.83 10.39 26.96
N SER A 28 14.93 10.75 26.30
CA SER A 28 15.82 11.82 26.74
C SER A 28 15.23 13.21 26.53
N GLY A 29 14.13 13.33 25.79
CA GLY A 29 13.54 14.59 25.34
C GLY A 29 14.24 15.18 24.12
N TYR A 30 15.16 14.43 23.50
CA TYR A 30 15.94 14.83 22.34
C TYR A 30 16.07 13.65 21.38
N VAL A 31 16.04 13.93 20.08
CA VAL A 31 16.32 12.91 19.06
C VAL A 31 17.78 13.00 18.64
N SER A 32 18.52 11.92 18.85
CA SER A 32 19.93 11.79 18.47
C SER A 32 20.15 11.31 17.03
N ASP A 33 21.37 11.47 16.52
CA ASP A 33 21.81 10.93 15.23
C ASP A 33 21.69 9.40 15.16
N TYR A 34 21.94 8.72 16.28
CA TYR A 34 21.80 7.29 16.43
C TYR A 34 20.34 6.83 16.29
N GLU A 35 19.40 7.52 16.96
CA GLU A 35 17.98 7.19 16.91
C GLU A 35 17.37 7.46 15.53
N LEU A 36 17.82 8.51 14.84
CA LEU A 36 17.47 8.73 13.45
C LEU A 36 18.00 7.58 12.58
N GLN A 37 19.27 7.18 12.72
CA GLN A 37 19.83 6.07 11.95
C GLN A 37 19.08 4.76 12.19
N ASP A 38 18.71 4.47 13.43
CA ASP A 38 17.94 3.27 13.77
C ASP A 38 16.51 3.34 13.22
N LEU A 39 15.86 4.51 13.26
CA LEU A 39 14.59 4.75 12.56
C LEU A 39 14.69 4.44 11.06
N PHE A 40 15.77 4.87 10.38
CA PHE A 40 15.97 4.59 8.96
C PHE A 40 16.25 3.11 8.66
N LYS A 41 16.96 2.39 9.56
CA LYS A 41 17.20 0.94 9.43
C LYS A 41 15.91 0.14 9.62
N GLU A 42 15.14 0.49 10.65
CA GLU A 42 13.90 -0.20 11.03
C GLU A 42 12.82 -0.01 9.97
N ALA A 43 12.79 1.15 9.32
CA ALA A 43 11.87 1.43 8.22
C ALA A 43 12.12 0.61 6.94
N SER A 44 13.04 -0.37 6.93
CA SER A 44 13.20 -1.38 5.85
C SER A 44 13.18 -0.75 4.45
N LEU A 45 13.89 0.37 4.29
CA LEU A 45 14.14 0.96 2.98
C LEU A 45 15.44 0.33 2.45
N PRO A 46 15.50 -0.11 1.18
CA PRO A 46 16.71 -0.64 0.57
C PRO A 46 17.70 0.49 0.26
N LEU A 47 18.13 1.22 1.29
CA LEU A 47 19.09 2.31 1.17
C LEU A 47 20.47 1.81 1.64
N PRO A 48 21.52 1.95 0.81
CA PRO A 48 22.88 1.75 1.25
C PRO A 48 23.21 2.64 2.46
N GLY A 49 23.94 2.12 3.45
CA GLY A 49 24.19 2.84 4.71
C GLY A 49 24.85 4.23 4.56
N TYR A 50 25.58 4.48 3.47
CA TYR A 50 26.14 5.81 3.18
C TYR A 50 25.07 6.85 2.81
N LYS A 51 23.98 6.45 2.13
CA LYS A 51 22.86 7.34 1.82
C LYS A 51 22.05 7.71 3.05
N VAL A 52 21.90 6.75 3.98
CA VAL A 52 21.25 7.01 5.28
C VAL A 52 22.02 8.07 6.05
N ARG A 53 23.35 7.95 6.13
CA ARG A 53 24.20 8.96 6.77
C ARG A 53 24.07 10.33 6.13
N GLU A 54 24.09 10.40 4.80
CA GLU A 54 23.93 11.67 4.07
C GLU A 54 22.56 12.34 4.36
N ILE A 55 21.49 11.55 4.49
CA ILE A 55 20.16 12.07 4.83
C ILE A 55 20.12 12.56 6.28
N VAL A 56 20.68 11.81 7.22
CA VAL A 56 20.75 12.19 8.64
C VAL A 56 21.58 13.46 8.82
N GLU A 57 22.73 13.56 8.17
CA GLU A 57 23.58 14.77 8.18
C GLU A 57 22.84 15.98 7.60
N LYS A 58 22.09 15.80 6.50
CA LYS A 58 21.25 16.87 5.93
C LYS A 58 20.13 17.29 6.88
N ILE A 59 19.44 16.35 7.52
CA ILE A 59 18.38 16.65 8.51
C ILE A 59 18.96 17.44 9.67
N LEU A 60 20.06 16.97 10.27
CA LEU A 60 20.72 17.67 11.38
C LEU A 60 21.18 19.07 10.96
N SER A 61 21.75 19.23 9.75
CA SER A 61 22.20 20.54 9.28
C SER A 61 21.09 21.59 9.12
N VAL A 62 19.84 21.15 9.00
CA VAL A 62 18.65 22.01 8.85
C VAL A 62 17.89 22.16 10.17
N ALA A 63 17.81 21.09 10.96
CA ALA A 63 17.01 21.05 12.19
C ALA A 63 17.76 21.58 13.42
N ASP A 64 19.03 21.20 13.57
CA ASP A 64 19.86 21.48 14.75
C ASP A 64 20.37 22.93 14.71
N SER A 65 19.50 23.84 15.15
CA SER A 65 19.76 25.28 15.13
C SER A 65 20.74 25.68 16.24
N ASN A 66 20.70 24.96 17.36
CA ASN A 66 21.54 25.23 18.52
C ASN A 66 22.93 24.53 18.44
N LYS A 67 23.13 23.62 17.46
CA LYS A 67 24.34 22.85 17.18
C LYS A 67 24.78 21.94 18.32
N ASP A 68 23.83 21.40 19.06
CA ASP A 68 24.11 20.45 20.14
C ASP A 68 24.24 18.99 19.66
N GLY A 69 24.05 18.75 18.36
CA GLY A 69 24.14 17.44 17.73
C GLY A 69 22.90 16.57 17.95
N LYS A 70 21.83 17.14 18.51
CA LYS A 70 20.55 16.50 18.75
C LYS A 70 19.42 17.40 18.23
N ILE A 71 18.20 16.87 18.22
CA ILE A 71 17.02 17.61 17.78
C ILE A 71 16.04 17.68 18.96
N SER A 72 15.82 18.89 19.48
CA SER A 72 14.76 19.16 20.45
C SER A 72 13.36 19.10 19.82
N PHE A 73 12.32 19.01 20.63
CA PHE A 73 10.94 19.01 20.10
C PHE A 73 10.62 20.29 19.31
N GLU A 74 11.07 21.45 19.80
CA GLU A 74 10.88 22.74 19.12
C GLU A 74 11.60 22.79 17.76
N GLU A 75 12.80 22.22 17.67
CA GLU A 75 13.55 22.10 16.42
C GLU A 75 12.91 21.09 15.47
N PHE A 76 12.36 19.99 15.99
CA PHE A 76 11.61 19.01 15.21
C PHE A 76 10.35 19.62 14.60
N VAL A 77 9.60 20.42 15.38
CA VAL A 77 8.42 21.15 14.91
C VAL A 77 8.81 22.16 13.83
N SER A 78 9.89 22.92 14.05
CA SER A 78 10.40 23.90 13.09
C SER A 78 10.85 23.25 11.79
N LEU A 79 11.57 22.13 11.88
CA LEU A 79 11.95 21.28 10.75
C LEU A 79 10.71 20.83 9.97
N MET A 80 9.70 20.30 10.65
CA MET A 80 8.49 19.79 10.01
C MET A 80 7.65 20.88 9.33
N GLN A 81 7.71 22.11 9.84
CA GLN A 81 7.13 23.29 9.19
C GLN A 81 7.91 23.72 7.95
N GLU A 82 9.24 23.84 8.05
CA GLU A 82 10.08 24.25 6.91
C GLU A 82 10.04 23.20 5.78
N LEU A 83 9.98 21.91 6.15
CA LEU A 83 9.90 20.77 5.25
C LEU A 83 8.54 20.62 4.55
N LYS A 84 7.46 21.31 4.95
CA LYS A 84 6.21 21.36 4.15
C LYS A 84 6.44 21.94 2.72
N SER A 85 7.63 22.45 2.42
CA SER A 85 8.01 23.07 1.14
C SER A 85 9.11 22.37 0.31
N LYS A 86 9.74 21.26 0.78
CA LYS A 86 10.92 20.63 0.11
C LYS A 86 10.85 19.08 0.08
N ASP A 87 11.43 18.47 -0.97
CA ASP A 87 11.33 17.02 -1.30
C ASP A 87 11.82 16.02 -0.22
N ILE A 88 12.69 16.45 0.69
CA ILE A 88 13.23 15.62 1.80
C ILE A 88 12.11 15.16 2.77
N SER A 89 11.00 15.91 2.82
CA SER A 89 9.85 15.65 3.69
C SER A 89 9.12 14.36 3.36
N LYS A 90 9.03 13.97 2.08
CA LYS A 90 8.25 12.79 1.65
C LYS A 90 8.88 11.51 2.20
N THR A 91 10.20 11.40 2.10
CA THR A 91 10.95 10.23 2.61
C THR A 91 10.90 10.17 4.14
N PHE A 92 11.14 11.29 4.82
CA PHE A 92 11.13 11.33 6.29
C PHE A 92 9.73 11.05 6.88
N ARG A 93 8.67 11.65 6.32
CA ARG A 93 7.28 11.36 6.72
C ARG A 93 6.89 9.91 6.44
N LYS A 94 7.26 9.36 5.28
CA LYS A 94 7.01 7.95 4.93
C LYS A 94 7.62 6.98 5.93
N ILE A 95 8.75 7.34 6.54
CA ILE A 95 9.47 6.53 7.52
C ILE A 95 8.83 6.61 8.90
N ILE A 96 8.46 7.82 9.35
CA ILE A 96 7.70 8.01 10.60
C ILE A 96 6.38 7.21 10.53
N ASN A 97 5.67 7.32 9.41
CA ASN A 97 4.41 6.62 9.17
C ASN A 97 4.57 5.09 8.99
N LYS A 98 5.78 4.58 8.72
CA LYS A 98 6.06 3.15 8.62
C LYS A 98 6.42 2.51 9.96
N ARG A 99 6.86 3.31 10.94
CA ARG A 99 7.03 2.89 12.34
C ARG A 99 5.70 2.80 13.07
N GLU A 100 4.71 3.57 12.64
CA GLU A 100 3.31 3.24 12.87
C GLU A 100 3.00 1.97 12.11
N GLY A 101 2.43 0.96 12.76
CA GLY A 101 1.68 -0.05 12.04
C GLY A 101 0.55 0.65 11.30
N ILE A 102 0.81 1.03 10.05
CA ILE A 102 -0.09 1.66 9.07
C ILE A 102 -0.93 2.81 9.64
N THR A 103 -0.45 4.04 9.47
CA THR A 103 -1.35 5.18 9.25
C THR A 103 -0.76 6.14 8.23
N ALA A 104 -1.59 6.54 7.27
CA ALA A 104 -1.31 7.44 6.15
C ALA A 104 -0.43 6.89 5.00
N ILE A 105 -0.98 5.91 4.26
CA ILE A 105 -1.00 6.05 2.80
C ILE A 105 -2.40 6.56 2.45
N GLY A 106 -2.48 7.85 2.16
CA GLY A 106 -3.64 8.47 1.52
C GLY A 106 -3.87 7.80 0.18
N GLY A 107 -4.72 6.79 0.20
CA GLY A 107 -5.19 6.01 -0.94
C GLY A 107 -6.38 5.20 -0.46
N THR A 108 -7.57 5.77 -0.68
CA THR A 108 -8.91 5.16 -0.61
C THR A 108 -9.60 4.81 0.71
N SER A 109 -9.00 4.85 1.90
CA SER A 109 -9.76 4.53 3.13
C SER A 109 -9.48 5.49 4.30
N THR A 110 -10.22 6.61 4.37
CA THR A 110 -10.09 7.65 5.42
C THR A 110 -10.90 7.36 6.70
N ILE A 111 -11.07 6.09 7.12
CA ILE A 111 -11.99 5.76 8.25
C ILE A 111 -11.31 4.90 9.34
N SER A 112 -10.01 4.62 9.25
CA SER A 112 -9.39 3.59 10.12
C SER A 112 -8.75 4.08 11.41
N SER A 113 -9.01 5.30 11.87
CA SER A 113 -8.35 5.83 13.07
C SER A 113 -9.30 6.61 13.98
N GLU A 114 -10.23 5.91 14.64
CA GLU A 114 -10.83 6.35 15.90
C GLU A 114 -11.36 5.14 16.71
N GLY A 115 -10.77 4.89 17.89
CA GLY A 115 -11.36 4.23 19.06
C GLY A 115 -11.81 2.76 18.96
N THR A 116 -11.08 1.86 19.63
CA THR A 116 -11.48 0.55 20.20
C THR A 116 -12.92 0.03 19.93
N GLN A 117 -13.20 -0.27 18.66
CA GLN A 117 -14.08 -1.30 18.14
C GLN A 117 -13.56 -1.53 16.72
N HIS A 118 -13.15 -2.75 16.37
CA HIS A 118 -12.54 -3.03 15.07
C HIS A 118 -13.58 -2.90 13.93
N SER A 119 -13.90 -1.67 13.54
CA SER A 119 -14.66 -1.35 12.33
C SER A 119 -13.78 -1.72 11.14
N TYR A 120 -14.26 -2.68 10.35
CA TYR A 120 -13.66 -3.04 9.08
C TYR A 120 -14.58 -2.54 7.96
N SER A 121 -14.04 -2.23 6.78
CA SER A 121 -14.86 -1.77 5.67
C SER A 121 -15.67 -2.93 5.09
N GLU A 122 -16.99 -2.78 5.11
CA GLU A 122 -17.92 -3.71 4.47
C GLU A 122 -17.73 -3.68 2.95
N GLU A 123 -17.41 -2.51 2.39
CA GLU A 123 -17.17 -2.32 0.96
C GLU A 123 -15.94 -3.09 0.50
N GLU A 124 -14.83 -3.04 1.27
CA GLU A 124 -13.62 -3.82 1.00
C GLU A 124 -13.91 -5.32 1.09
N LYS A 125 -14.65 -5.78 2.11
CA LYS A 125 -15.07 -7.19 2.24
C LYS A 125 -15.84 -7.65 1.00
N VAL A 126 -16.86 -6.88 0.58
CA VAL A 126 -17.67 -7.20 -0.60
C VAL A 126 -16.80 -7.27 -1.85
N ALA A 127 -15.90 -6.31 -2.05
CA ALA A 127 -14.98 -6.28 -3.18
C ALA A 127 -14.05 -7.49 -3.20
N PHE A 128 -13.44 -7.83 -2.07
CA PHE A 128 -12.54 -8.99 -1.96
C PHE A 128 -13.28 -10.30 -2.19
N VAL A 129 -14.47 -10.49 -1.62
CA VAL A 129 -15.28 -11.71 -1.87
C VAL A 129 -15.58 -11.87 -3.35
N ASN A 130 -16.02 -10.80 -4.02
CA ASN A 130 -16.32 -10.85 -5.45
C ASN A 130 -15.07 -11.17 -6.29
N TRP A 131 -13.93 -10.56 -5.94
CA TRP A 131 -12.65 -10.84 -6.60
C TRP A 131 -12.22 -12.29 -6.42
N ILE A 132 -12.23 -12.80 -5.17
CA ILE A 132 -11.83 -14.18 -4.84
C ILE A 132 -12.74 -15.19 -5.54
N ASN A 133 -14.06 -14.95 -5.49
CA ASN A 133 -15.04 -15.80 -6.17
C ASN A 133 -14.75 -15.91 -7.67
N LYS A 134 -14.34 -14.79 -8.29
CA LYS A 134 -14.01 -14.78 -9.71
C LYS A 134 -12.68 -15.45 -10.01
N ALA A 135 -11.66 -15.17 -9.21
CA ALA A 135 -10.31 -15.63 -9.46
C ALA A 135 -10.14 -17.13 -9.19
N LEU A 136 -10.84 -17.68 -8.20
CA LEU A 136 -10.78 -19.09 -7.80
C LEU A 136 -12.03 -19.89 -8.22
N GLU A 137 -12.84 -19.37 -9.14
CA GLU A 137 -14.08 -19.98 -9.64
C GLU A 137 -13.89 -21.44 -10.08
N ASN A 138 -12.73 -21.73 -10.68
CA ASN A 138 -12.40 -23.04 -11.26
C ASN A 138 -11.39 -23.86 -10.43
N ASP A 139 -10.95 -23.37 -9.28
CA ASP A 139 -9.95 -24.09 -8.47
C ASP A 139 -10.58 -25.35 -7.86
N PRO A 140 -10.01 -26.55 -8.08
CA PRO A 140 -10.60 -27.81 -7.63
C PRO A 140 -10.62 -27.97 -6.11
N ASP A 141 -9.68 -27.36 -5.40
CA ASP A 141 -9.56 -27.48 -3.96
C ASP A 141 -10.47 -26.49 -3.23
N CYS A 142 -10.78 -25.33 -3.84
CA CYS A 142 -11.66 -24.32 -3.28
C CYS A 142 -13.15 -24.50 -3.61
N LYS A 143 -13.56 -25.54 -4.35
CA LYS A 143 -14.99 -25.78 -4.73
C LYS A 143 -15.97 -25.87 -3.58
N HIS A 144 -15.48 -26.22 -2.38
CA HIS A 144 -16.30 -26.33 -1.18
C HIS A 144 -16.44 -25.00 -0.42
N LEU A 145 -15.67 -23.98 -0.82
CA LEU A 145 -15.62 -22.63 -0.24
C LEU A 145 -16.23 -21.58 -1.19
N ILE A 146 -16.07 -21.77 -2.50
CA ILE A 146 -16.49 -20.82 -3.54
C ILE A 146 -17.79 -21.31 -4.22
N PRO A 147 -18.80 -20.45 -4.43
CA PRO A 147 -18.80 -19.01 -4.15
C PRO A 147 -19.14 -18.68 -2.68
N MET A 148 -18.40 -17.71 -2.13
CA MET A 148 -18.72 -17.05 -0.86
C MET A 148 -19.79 -15.98 -1.08
N ASN A 149 -20.57 -15.68 -0.04
CA ASN A 149 -21.56 -14.62 -0.08
C ASN A 149 -20.93 -13.30 0.39
N PRO A 150 -20.90 -12.25 -0.46
CA PRO A 150 -20.25 -10.98 -0.11
C PRO A 150 -20.93 -10.23 1.05
N ASN A 151 -22.19 -10.56 1.35
CA ASN A 151 -23.00 -9.85 2.34
C ASN A 151 -22.98 -10.50 3.73
N ASP A 152 -22.17 -11.54 3.95
CA ASP A 152 -22.05 -12.21 5.25
C ASP A 152 -20.60 -12.53 5.63
N ASP A 153 -20.43 -13.25 6.75
CA ASP A 153 -19.12 -13.60 7.31
C ASP A 153 -18.49 -14.85 6.65
N SER A 154 -19.00 -15.30 5.50
CA SER A 154 -18.46 -16.47 4.80
C SER A 154 -16.99 -16.32 4.42
N LEU A 155 -16.53 -15.09 4.14
CA LEU A 155 -15.12 -14.80 3.90
C LEU A 155 -14.23 -15.26 5.07
N PHE A 156 -14.53 -14.81 6.28
CA PHE A 156 -13.72 -15.07 7.47
C PHE A 156 -13.70 -16.56 7.82
N LYS A 157 -14.83 -17.25 7.63
CA LYS A 157 -14.94 -18.70 7.86
C LYS A 157 -14.16 -19.51 6.83
N SER A 158 -14.16 -19.08 5.57
CA SER A 158 -13.51 -19.81 4.46
C SER A 158 -11.98 -19.71 4.47
N LEU A 159 -11.42 -18.78 5.24
CA LEU A 159 -9.96 -18.61 5.38
C LEU A 159 -9.40 -19.37 6.59
N ALA A 160 -10.26 -19.83 7.49
CA ALA A 160 -9.88 -20.39 8.78
C ALA A 160 -9.11 -21.71 8.69
N ASP A 161 -9.14 -22.41 7.55
CA ASP A 161 -8.37 -23.63 7.30
C ASP A 161 -7.03 -23.40 6.56
N GLY A 162 -6.78 -22.17 6.11
CA GLY A 162 -5.59 -21.74 5.39
C GLY A 162 -5.51 -22.17 3.92
N ILE A 163 -6.40 -23.01 3.40
CA ILE A 163 -6.34 -23.48 1.99
C ILE A 163 -6.53 -22.30 1.05
N LEU A 164 -7.59 -21.52 1.29
CA LEU A 164 -7.92 -20.36 0.46
C LEU A 164 -6.79 -19.32 0.46
N LEU A 165 -6.16 -19.04 1.61
CA LEU A 165 -5.01 -18.13 1.70
C LEU A 165 -3.82 -18.63 0.89
N CYS A 166 -3.46 -19.91 0.99
CA CYS A 166 -2.36 -20.47 0.22
C CYS A 166 -2.61 -20.36 -1.30
N LYS A 167 -3.86 -20.61 -1.74
CA LYS A 167 -4.24 -20.49 -3.15
C LYS A 167 -4.17 -19.05 -3.64
N MET A 168 -4.62 -18.11 -2.82
CA MET A 168 -4.53 -16.67 -3.09
C MET A 168 -3.08 -16.20 -3.25
N ILE A 169 -2.16 -16.71 -2.42
CA ILE A 169 -0.73 -16.38 -2.52
C ILE A 169 -0.16 -16.84 -3.86
N ASN A 170 -0.43 -18.07 -4.28
CA ASN A 170 0.01 -18.58 -5.58
C ASN A 170 -0.65 -17.88 -6.77
N LEU A 171 -1.87 -17.38 -6.59
CA LEU A 171 -2.54 -16.59 -7.61
C LEU A 171 -1.85 -15.23 -7.79
N SER A 172 -1.43 -14.60 -6.70
CA SER A 172 -0.72 -13.33 -6.72
C SER A 172 0.74 -13.45 -7.17
N GLU A 173 1.44 -14.48 -6.71
CA GLU A 173 2.80 -14.79 -7.15
C GLU A 173 2.93 -16.31 -7.36
N PRO A 174 2.93 -16.77 -8.63
CA PRO A 174 2.99 -18.19 -8.98
C PRO A 174 4.18 -18.91 -8.36
N ASP A 175 4.00 -20.21 -8.09
CA ASP A 175 5.03 -21.11 -7.56
C ASP A 175 5.61 -20.74 -6.18
N THR A 176 5.00 -19.80 -5.44
CA THR A 176 5.41 -19.43 -4.08
C THR A 176 5.22 -20.59 -3.09
N ILE A 177 4.07 -21.26 -3.16
CA ILE A 177 3.72 -22.41 -2.31
C ILE A 177 3.62 -23.65 -3.18
N ASP A 178 4.41 -24.67 -2.85
CA ASP A 178 4.19 -26.01 -3.39
C ASP A 178 2.84 -26.55 -2.89
N GLU A 179 1.89 -26.71 -3.80
CA GLU A 179 0.54 -27.17 -3.49
C GLU A 179 0.48 -28.52 -2.76
N ARG A 180 1.53 -29.35 -2.87
CA ARG A 180 1.63 -30.63 -2.16
C ARG A 180 1.84 -30.47 -0.66
N ALA A 181 2.35 -29.31 -0.23
CA ALA A 181 2.52 -28.96 1.18
C ALA A 181 1.21 -28.51 1.84
N ILE A 182 0.17 -28.20 1.06
CA ILE A 182 -1.13 -27.77 1.58
C ILE A 182 -1.90 -29.01 2.03
N ASN A 183 -2.29 -29.04 3.31
CA ASN A 183 -3.19 -30.06 3.83
C ASN A 183 -4.61 -29.80 3.31
N LYS A 184 -5.16 -30.70 2.50
CA LYS A 184 -6.46 -30.53 1.82
C LYS A 184 -7.56 -31.49 2.29
N LYS A 185 -7.22 -32.54 3.04
CA LYS A 185 -8.17 -33.62 3.42
C LYS A 185 -8.07 -33.93 4.91
N LYS A 186 -9.21 -34.22 5.53
CA LYS A 186 -9.33 -34.61 6.95
C LYS A 186 -8.59 -33.63 7.89
N LEU A 187 -8.95 -32.36 7.77
CA LEU A 187 -8.31 -31.29 8.51
C LEU A 187 -8.49 -31.47 10.02
N THR A 188 -7.36 -31.56 10.71
CA THR A 188 -7.27 -31.53 12.17
C THR A 188 -6.88 -30.12 12.63
N PRO A 189 -7.08 -29.77 13.90
CA PRO A 189 -6.59 -28.50 14.44
C PRO A 189 -5.10 -28.25 14.20
N PHE A 190 -4.28 -29.32 14.17
CA PHE A 190 -2.84 -29.24 13.91
C PHE A 190 -2.55 -28.91 12.44
N THR A 191 -3.12 -29.67 11.50
CA THR A 191 -2.91 -29.45 10.05
C THR A 191 -3.46 -28.11 9.57
N ILE A 192 -4.52 -27.59 10.22
CA ILE A 192 -5.02 -26.23 9.98
C ILE A 192 -3.96 -25.21 10.39
N SER A 193 -3.39 -25.35 11.59
CA SER A 193 -2.30 -24.46 12.02
C SER A 193 -1.08 -24.56 11.10
N GLU A 194 -0.75 -25.74 10.55
CA GLU A 194 0.31 -25.89 9.55
C GLU A 194 0.00 -25.10 8.26
N ASN A 195 -1.22 -25.23 7.72
CA ASN A 195 -1.63 -24.46 6.54
C ASN A 195 -1.57 -22.94 6.78
N LEU A 196 -2.05 -22.48 7.92
CA LEU A 196 -2.08 -21.05 8.25
C LEU A 196 -0.67 -20.48 8.44
N ASN A 197 0.23 -21.21 9.11
CA ASN A 197 1.63 -20.80 9.23
C ASN A 197 2.34 -20.84 7.87
N LEU A 198 2.05 -21.83 7.02
CA LEU A 198 2.56 -21.89 5.65
C LEU A 198 2.13 -20.64 4.86
N ALA A 199 0.86 -20.27 4.93
CA ALA A 199 0.34 -19.06 4.30
C ALA A 199 1.03 -17.80 4.83
N LEU A 200 1.16 -17.63 6.15
CA LEU A 200 1.80 -16.45 6.75
C LEU A 200 3.26 -16.30 6.34
N ASN A 201 4.04 -17.39 6.40
CA ASN A 201 5.45 -17.36 6.01
C ASN A 201 5.62 -17.06 4.51
N SER A 202 4.73 -17.62 3.69
CA SER A 202 4.76 -17.41 2.23
C SER A 202 4.31 -16.00 1.86
N ALA A 203 3.30 -15.45 2.53
CA ALA A 203 2.89 -14.06 2.39
C ALA A 203 4.05 -13.11 2.77
N SER A 204 4.77 -13.40 3.85
CA SER A 204 5.97 -12.65 4.20
C SER A 204 7.06 -12.71 3.12
N ALA A 205 7.23 -13.86 2.48
CA ALA A 205 8.24 -14.06 1.44
C ALA A 205 7.96 -13.25 0.16
N ILE A 206 6.68 -13.01 -0.16
CA ILE A 206 6.26 -12.17 -1.29
C ILE A 206 6.14 -10.68 -0.93
N GLY A 207 6.57 -10.28 0.28
CA GLY A 207 6.64 -8.89 0.71
C GLY A 207 5.43 -8.37 1.50
N CYS A 208 4.50 -9.23 1.93
CA CYS A 208 3.44 -8.82 2.86
C CYS A 208 4.01 -8.60 4.28
N THR A 209 3.49 -7.60 4.99
CA THR A 209 3.84 -7.32 6.38
C THR A 209 2.93 -8.11 7.31
N VAL A 210 3.48 -9.16 7.94
CA VAL A 210 2.72 -10.13 8.77
C VAL A 210 3.20 -10.23 10.22
N VAL A 211 3.99 -9.26 10.70
CA VAL A 211 4.64 -9.33 12.04
C VAL A 211 3.67 -9.36 13.22
N ASN A 212 2.44 -8.85 13.04
CA ASN A 212 1.43 -8.75 14.09
C ASN A 212 0.22 -9.68 13.88
N ILE A 213 0.38 -10.76 13.10
CA ILE A 213 -0.69 -11.71 12.82
C ILE A 213 -0.22 -13.16 13.01
N GLY A 214 -0.94 -13.91 13.83
CA GLY A 214 -0.68 -15.33 14.07
C GLY A 214 -1.72 -16.24 13.41
N ALA A 215 -1.38 -17.53 13.33
CA ALA A 215 -2.30 -18.55 12.82
C ALA A 215 -3.62 -18.61 13.63
N SER A 216 -3.58 -18.34 14.94
CA SER A 216 -4.79 -18.26 15.76
C SER A 216 -5.73 -17.13 15.33
N ASP A 217 -5.18 -15.97 14.97
CA ASP A 217 -5.97 -14.80 14.56
C ASP A 217 -6.71 -15.06 13.25
N LEU A 218 -6.04 -15.73 12.30
CA LEU A 218 -6.63 -16.16 11.04
C LEU A 218 -7.68 -17.26 11.23
N LYS A 219 -7.41 -18.22 12.13
CA LYS A 219 -8.34 -19.29 12.46
C LYS A 219 -9.61 -18.77 13.13
N GLU A 220 -9.48 -17.77 14.00
CA GLU A 220 -10.59 -17.05 14.63
C GLU A 220 -11.31 -16.11 13.65
N GLY A 221 -10.71 -15.83 12.50
CA GLY A 221 -11.30 -14.98 11.46
C GLY A 221 -11.36 -13.51 11.86
N LYS A 222 -10.36 -12.99 12.58
CA LYS A 222 -10.34 -11.59 13.04
C LYS A 222 -10.42 -10.62 11.84
N PRO A 223 -11.53 -9.85 11.68
CA PRO A 223 -11.82 -9.19 10.41
C PRO A 223 -10.72 -8.25 9.90
N HIS A 224 -10.22 -7.35 10.75
CA HIS A 224 -9.20 -6.36 10.38
C HIS A 224 -7.87 -7.00 9.96
N LEU A 225 -7.47 -8.10 10.60
CA LEU A 225 -6.23 -8.82 10.25
C LEU A 225 -6.40 -9.61 8.95
N VAL A 226 -7.54 -10.26 8.78
CA VAL A 226 -7.86 -11.03 7.57
C VAL A 226 -7.94 -10.10 6.35
N LEU A 227 -8.68 -9.00 6.44
CA LEU A 227 -8.84 -8.05 5.33
C LEU A 227 -7.51 -7.35 5.02
N GLY A 228 -6.74 -6.96 6.04
CA GLY A 228 -5.43 -6.36 5.85
C GLY A 228 -4.43 -7.31 5.16
N LEU A 229 -4.45 -8.61 5.49
CA LEU A 229 -3.62 -9.60 4.81
C LEU A 229 -4.09 -9.85 3.37
N LEU A 230 -5.39 -10.03 3.15
CA LEU A 230 -5.96 -10.23 1.81
C LEU A 230 -5.65 -9.07 0.89
N TRP A 231 -5.80 -7.83 1.36
CA TRP A 231 -5.47 -6.64 0.58
C TRP A 231 -4.02 -6.66 0.12
N GLN A 232 -3.08 -6.95 1.03
CA GLN A 232 -1.66 -7.02 0.67
C GLN A 232 -1.38 -8.10 -0.37
N ILE A 233 -1.99 -9.29 -0.23
CA ILE A 233 -1.84 -10.38 -1.21
C ILE A 233 -2.42 -9.97 -2.57
N ILE A 234 -3.64 -9.43 -2.60
CA ILE A 234 -4.29 -8.96 -3.84
C ILE A 234 -3.45 -7.85 -4.49
N LYS A 235 -2.93 -6.92 -3.70
CA LYS A 235 -2.08 -5.83 -4.17
C LYS A 235 -0.81 -6.34 -4.85
N VAL A 236 -0.14 -7.35 -4.29
CA VAL A 236 1.03 -7.98 -4.92
C VAL A 236 0.67 -8.49 -6.31
N GLY A 237 -0.42 -9.25 -6.44
CA GLY A 237 -0.85 -9.80 -7.73
C GLY A 237 -1.24 -8.74 -8.76
N LEU A 238 -2.00 -7.71 -8.34
CA LEU A 238 -2.42 -6.63 -9.23
C LEU A 238 -1.23 -5.81 -9.75
N PHE A 239 -0.17 -5.66 -8.96
CA PHE A 239 0.98 -4.83 -9.31
C PHE A 239 2.11 -5.59 -9.98
N ALA A 240 2.11 -6.92 -9.90
CA ALA A 240 3.07 -7.75 -10.63
C ALA A 240 3.07 -7.41 -12.13
N ASP A 241 1.90 -7.21 -12.75
CA ASP A 241 1.79 -6.88 -14.18
C ASP A 241 2.14 -5.41 -14.51
N ILE A 242 2.34 -4.57 -13.49
CA ILE A 242 2.70 -3.15 -13.60
C ILE A 242 4.20 -2.98 -13.30
N GLU A 243 5.00 -3.92 -13.79
CA GLU A 243 6.46 -3.86 -13.77
C GLU A 243 7.00 -3.95 -15.20
N ILE A 244 8.00 -3.12 -15.52
CA ILE A 244 8.62 -3.09 -16.85
C ILE A 244 9.28 -4.44 -17.20
N SER A 245 9.76 -5.17 -16.18
CA SER A 245 10.33 -6.52 -16.30
C SER A 245 9.34 -7.54 -16.86
N ARG A 246 8.05 -7.37 -16.59
CA ARG A 246 6.96 -8.27 -17.03
C ARG A 246 6.18 -7.70 -18.21
N ASN A 247 6.16 -6.37 -18.36
CA ASN A 247 5.43 -5.69 -19.41
C ASN A 247 6.29 -4.61 -20.09
N GLU A 248 6.97 -5.00 -21.17
CA GLU A 248 7.83 -4.11 -21.96
C GLU A 248 7.06 -2.93 -22.60
N ALA A 249 5.73 -3.04 -22.78
CA ALA A 249 4.93 -1.96 -23.35
C ALA A 249 4.91 -0.71 -22.44
N LEU A 250 5.24 -0.86 -21.16
CA LEU A 250 5.37 0.27 -20.23
C LEU A 250 6.50 1.23 -20.62
N ILE A 251 7.47 0.81 -21.44
CA ILE A 251 8.53 1.69 -21.98
C ILE A 251 7.93 2.85 -22.79
N ALA A 252 6.74 2.67 -23.39
CA ALA A 252 6.04 3.74 -24.09
C ALA A 252 5.63 4.93 -23.20
N LEU A 253 5.68 4.77 -21.87
CA LEU A 253 5.37 5.83 -20.92
C LEU A 253 6.54 6.79 -20.68
N LEU A 254 7.73 6.52 -21.22
CA LEU A 254 8.92 7.34 -21.07
C LEU A 254 8.69 8.77 -21.59
N ASN A 255 9.07 9.77 -20.80
CA ASN A 255 8.91 11.18 -21.19
C ASN A 255 10.07 11.62 -22.09
N GLU A 256 9.85 12.70 -22.84
CA GLU A 256 10.90 13.29 -23.66
C GLU A 256 12.07 13.75 -22.78
N GLY A 257 13.25 13.18 -23.00
CA GLY A 257 14.47 13.49 -22.25
C GLY A 257 14.63 12.76 -20.91
N GLU A 258 13.74 11.83 -20.56
CA GLU A 258 13.89 10.95 -19.39
C GLU A 258 14.60 9.65 -19.77
N GLU A 259 15.46 9.16 -18.88
CA GLU A 259 16.15 7.88 -19.07
C GLU A 259 15.30 6.70 -18.56
N LEU A 260 15.42 5.53 -19.21
CA LEU A 260 14.67 4.33 -18.82
C LEU A 260 14.87 3.94 -17.35
N GLU A 261 16.06 4.19 -16.79
CA GLU A 261 16.37 3.91 -15.40
C GLU A 261 15.55 4.76 -14.41
N GLU A 262 15.10 5.95 -14.82
CA GLU A 262 14.22 6.80 -14.02
C GLU A 262 12.80 6.24 -13.99
N LEU A 263 12.30 5.77 -15.15
CA LEU A 263 11.01 5.09 -15.25
C LEU A 263 10.97 3.82 -14.40
N MET A 264 12.07 3.04 -14.38
CA MET A 264 12.20 1.83 -13.56
C MET A 264 12.25 2.09 -12.05
N LYS A 265 12.49 3.33 -11.61
CA LYS A 265 12.50 3.70 -10.18
C LYS A 265 11.10 4.02 -9.63
N LEU A 266 10.12 4.21 -10.51
CA LEU A 266 8.75 4.51 -10.10
C LEU A 266 8.10 3.29 -9.43
N SER A 267 7.29 3.56 -8.40
CA SER A 267 6.45 2.49 -7.82
C SER A 267 5.36 2.07 -8.80
N PRO A 268 4.77 0.87 -8.63
CA PRO A 268 3.63 0.44 -9.45
C PRO A 268 2.47 1.43 -9.43
N GLU A 269 2.20 2.09 -8.29
CA GLU A 269 1.17 3.13 -8.20
C GLU A 269 1.51 4.37 -9.05
N GLU A 270 2.77 4.80 -9.03
CA GLU A 270 3.25 5.94 -9.82
C GLU A 270 3.23 5.62 -11.32
N LEU A 271 3.63 4.40 -11.71
CA LEU A 271 3.53 3.91 -13.07
C LEU A 271 2.08 3.83 -13.55
N LEU A 272 1.16 3.34 -12.71
CA LEU A 272 -0.25 3.29 -13.03
C LEU A 272 -0.84 4.70 -13.21
N LEU A 273 -0.51 5.63 -12.32
CA LEU A 273 -0.94 7.03 -12.42
C LEU A 273 -0.40 7.67 -13.72
N ARG A 274 0.86 7.40 -14.05
CA ARG A 274 1.50 7.86 -15.28
C ARG A 274 0.83 7.28 -16.52
N TRP A 275 0.51 6.00 -16.51
CA TRP A 275 -0.23 5.33 -17.59
C TRP A 275 -1.62 5.93 -17.80
N VAL A 276 -2.36 6.20 -16.71
CA VAL A 276 -3.67 6.87 -16.80
C VAL A 276 -3.51 8.26 -17.41
N ASN A 277 -2.54 9.05 -16.92
CA ASN A 277 -2.30 10.40 -17.42
C ASN A 277 -1.84 10.43 -18.88
N TYR A 278 -1.09 9.43 -19.34
CA TYR A 278 -0.74 9.26 -20.74
C TYR A 278 -2.01 9.17 -21.62
N HIS A 279 -2.97 8.32 -21.24
CA HIS A 279 -4.23 8.17 -21.99
C HIS A 279 -5.15 9.40 -21.87
N LEU A 280 -5.24 10.01 -20.69
CA LEU A 280 -6.03 11.23 -20.51
C LEU A 280 -5.51 12.38 -21.37
N THR A 281 -4.18 12.55 -21.43
CA THR A 281 -3.55 13.56 -22.30
C THR A 281 -3.86 13.29 -23.77
N ASN A 282 -3.78 12.03 -24.21
CA ASN A 282 -4.13 11.63 -25.58
C ASN A 282 -5.63 11.81 -25.91
N ALA A 283 -6.49 11.80 -24.90
CA ALA A 283 -7.91 12.13 -25.03
C ALA A 283 -8.19 13.65 -25.01
N GLY A 284 -7.17 14.49 -24.83
CA GLY A 284 -7.32 15.94 -24.64
C GLY A 284 -7.94 16.32 -23.29
N TRP A 285 -7.86 15.45 -22.29
CA TRP A 285 -8.35 15.68 -20.93
C TRP A 285 -7.22 16.09 -19.98
N HIS A 286 -7.58 16.70 -18.85
CA HIS A 286 -6.60 17.07 -17.82
C HIS A 286 -6.07 15.84 -17.07
N THR A 287 -4.86 15.95 -16.56
CA THR A 287 -4.26 14.89 -15.74
C THR A 287 -4.91 14.80 -14.35
N ILE A 288 -4.69 13.67 -13.70
CA ILE A 288 -5.05 13.41 -12.30
C ILE A 288 -3.78 13.19 -11.47
N SER A 289 -3.91 13.37 -10.16
CA SER A 289 -2.84 13.23 -9.17
C SER A 289 -3.07 12.09 -8.18
N ASN A 290 -4.30 11.59 -8.08
CA ASN A 290 -4.68 10.54 -7.13
C ASN A 290 -5.90 9.72 -7.62
N PHE A 291 -6.04 8.50 -7.11
CA PHE A 291 -7.20 7.62 -7.34
C PHE A 291 -8.27 7.78 -6.25
N SER A 292 -8.54 9.00 -5.81
CA SER A 292 -9.64 9.28 -4.86
C SER A 292 -10.49 10.47 -5.30
N GLN A 293 -10.13 11.70 -4.96
CA GLN A 293 -10.92 12.88 -5.32
C GLN A 293 -10.97 13.11 -6.83
N ASP A 294 -9.86 12.90 -7.53
CA ASP A 294 -9.74 13.27 -8.95
C ASP A 294 -10.53 12.33 -9.89
N ILE A 295 -11.00 11.19 -9.38
CA ILE A 295 -11.80 10.19 -10.12
C ILE A 295 -13.26 10.10 -9.63
N LYS A 296 -13.61 10.85 -8.57
CA LYS A 296 -14.89 10.71 -7.85
C LYS A 296 -16.10 11.02 -8.71
N ASP A 297 -15.95 11.92 -9.67
CA ASP A 297 -17.02 12.33 -10.60
C ASP A 297 -17.11 11.43 -11.85
N SER A 298 -16.30 10.37 -11.92
CA SER A 298 -16.21 9.40 -13.02
C SER A 298 -15.74 9.96 -14.37
N ARG A 299 -15.41 11.26 -14.48
CA ARG A 299 -15.02 11.87 -15.77
C ARG A 299 -13.68 11.36 -16.27
N ALA A 300 -12.69 11.27 -15.39
CA ALA A 300 -11.39 10.68 -15.73
C ALA A 300 -11.54 9.21 -16.17
N TYR A 301 -12.35 8.41 -15.46
CA TYR A 301 -12.63 7.03 -15.86
C TYR A 301 -13.28 6.94 -17.23
N PHE A 302 -14.22 7.83 -17.53
CA PHE A 302 -14.86 7.86 -18.85
C PHE A 302 -13.82 8.03 -19.97
N HIS A 303 -12.98 9.07 -19.90
CA HIS A 303 -11.99 9.35 -20.93
C HIS A 303 -10.97 8.23 -21.07
N LEU A 304 -10.56 7.66 -19.93
CA LEU A 304 -9.66 6.52 -19.89
C LEU A 304 -10.28 5.29 -20.59
N LEU A 305 -11.50 4.90 -20.21
CA LEU A 305 -12.20 3.77 -20.79
C LEU A 305 -12.37 3.93 -22.31
N ASN A 306 -12.68 5.14 -22.78
CA ASN A 306 -12.84 5.41 -24.21
C ASN A 306 -11.52 5.29 -24.99
N GLN A 307 -10.38 5.55 -24.36
CA GLN A 307 -9.06 5.36 -24.98
C GLN A 307 -8.65 3.89 -25.06
N ILE A 308 -8.92 3.13 -23.99
CA ILE A 308 -8.46 1.74 -23.84
C ILE A 308 -9.45 0.70 -24.37
N ALA A 309 -10.70 1.11 -24.65
CA ALA A 309 -11.70 0.21 -25.21
C ALA A 309 -11.21 -0.39 -26.55
N PRO A 310 -11.49 -1.68 -26.80
CA PRO A 310 -11.18 -2.30 -28.08
C PRO A 310 -11.83 -1.52 -29.22
N LYS A 311 -11.03 -1.13 -30.22
CA LYS A 311 -11.48 -0.32 -31.37
C LYS A 311 -12.02 -1.17 -32.53
N GLY A 312 -12.13 -2.49 -32.33
CA GLY A 312 -12.44 -3.45 -33.39
C GLY A 312 -11.17 -3.97 -34.06
N GLY A 313 -11.19 -5.22 -34.53
CA GLY A 313 -10.06 -5.83 -35.26
C GLY A 313 -9.60 -7.15 -34.62
N GLU A 314 -8.29 -7.34 -34.50
CA GLU A 314 -7.69 -8.52 -33.85
C GLU A 314 -8.04 -8.60 -32.34
N ASP A 315 -8.29 -7.46 -31.71
CA ASP A 315 -8.60 -7.33 -30.26
C ASP A 315 -10.10 -7.53 -29.92
N GLY A 316 -10.89 -8.02 -30.87
CA GLY A 316 -12.32 -8.31 -30.68
C GLY A 316 -13.26 -7.21 -31.17
N PRO A 317 -14.57 -7.26 -30.79
CA PRO A 317 -15.57 -6.32 -31.27
C PRO A 317 -15.36 -4.93 -30.70
N ALA A 318 -15.63 -3.91 -31.50
CA ALA A 318 -15.54 -2.51 -31.05
C ALA A 318 -16.56 -2.24 -29.93
N ILE A 319 -16.11 -1.63 -28.83
CA ILE A 319 -16.97 -1.21 -27.72
C ILE A 319 -17.13 0.30 -27.76
N ALA A 320 -18.34 0.77 -28.09
CA ALA A 320 -18.67 2.20 -28.07
C ALA A 320 -19.11 2.61 -26.66
N ILE A 321 -18.57 3.72 -26.15
CA ILE A 321 -18.94 4.27 -24.85
C ILE A 321 -19.85 5.49 -25.05
N ASP A 322 -21.04 5.46 -24.44
CA ASP A 322 -22.05 6.51 -24.56
C ASP A 322 -21.86 7.60 -23.48
N LEU A 323 -21.96 8.86 -23.91
CA LEU A 323 -21.74 10.08 -23.13
C LEU A 323 -23.02 10.82 -22.75
N SER A 324 -24.18 10.36 -23.19
CA SER A 324 -25.41 11.14 -23.07
C SER A 324 -25.82 11.47 -21.62
N GLY A 325 -25.29 10.75 -20.62
CA GLY A 325 -25.62 10.92 -19.21
C GLY A 325 -24.70 11.82 -18.38
N ILE A 326 -23.62 12.38 -18.94
CA ILE A 326 -22.61 13.16 -18.20
C ILE A 326 -22.73 14.69 -18.44
N ASN A 327 -23.60 15.11 -19.37
CA ASN A 327 -23.85 16.52 -19.71
C ASN A 327 -24.72 17.26 -18.70
#